data_AF-A0A971TWP4-F1
#
_entry.id   AF-A0A971TWP4-F1
#
_cell.length_a   1.000
_cell.length_b   1.000
_cell.length_c   1.000
_cell.angle_alpha   90.00
_cell.angle_beta   90.00
_cell.angle_gamma   90.00
#
_symmetry.space_group_name_H-M   'P 1'
#
loop_
_entity.id
_entity.type
_entity.pdbx_description
1 polymer ?
#
loop_
_entity_poly.entity_id
_entity_poly.type
_entity_poly.pdbx_seq_one_letter_code
_entity_poly.pdbx_strand_id
1 'polypeptide(L)'
;MKILRAEMGKWAITLLRMAIGWHFLYEGFVKLVAGNWSSFSYLANTSGPLSGFFHWLASDPSLLRAVDFLNIWGLLLIGAALFLGVWVRGAMAGGILLLLLYFAAYPPFGSSLLHNTGGQFFLVDRNLLESLTLLLLLVIPEKGYGLFALAGHLRGRAPSHSGGLPVAATDDRISGDSGTREQEGTPAGEEASFGEEASAGGNGQAGADEPAGEVSPTRREVVRNLVSLPLLGVMGWGAHRVSQEMGVDTLSGATIQLKTADLRKLEGKLPFGKIGGHQISRLVMGGNLIGGWAHSRDLLYVPSLFRAYNTEKKIFDTLILCEKAGINTINIGYPSNGLLAKYKKITGSTLQVISQVAPDMDKGDYFGQINGAIDAGADILQVQGNWCDWLVRDGKSEVIAAMLERIRSQGYLAGLGAHTVDSLIACEEKGILPDYYMQTMHHDQYWSAHPREKRVPFEVDGMKYPDHDRFHDNCFCLFPERTVEFVNRTTLPVMGFKVLAAGAIAPEDGFRWAFENGADFICVGMFDFQVVDDVNIVLHTLGNLPERKRRWFA
;
A
#
# COMPACT_ATOMS: atom_id res chain seq x y z
N MET A 1 9.92 40.35 -23.23
CA MET A 1 9.79 38.88 -23.34
C MET A 1 11.07 38.09 -22.97
N LYS A 2 12.24 38.32 -23.58
CA LYS A 2 13.47 37.51 -23.35
C LYS A 2 13.85 37.30 -21.87
N ILE A 3 13.84 38.36 -21.06
CA ILE A 3 14.20 38.32 -19.62
C ILE A 3 13.29 37.35 -18.83
N LEU A 4 11.96 37.41 -19.04
CA LEU A 4 11.00 36.51 -18.39
C LEU A 4 11.28 35.04 -18.72
N ARG A 5 11.69 34.73 -19.97
CA ARG A 5 12.04 33.36 -20.38
C ARG A 5 13.31 32.85 -19.70
N ALA A 6 14.31 33.71 -19.47
CA ALA A 6 15.54 33.36 -18.75
C ALA A 6 15.27 33.12 -17.25
N GLU A 7 14.50 34.00 -16.62
CA GLU A 7 14.07 33.87 -15.22
C GLU A 7 13.24 32.59 -14.99
N MET A 8 12.31 32.29 -15.90
CA MET A 8 11.51 31.06 -15.88
C MET A 8 12.39 29.80 -16.00
N GLY A 9 13.45 29.84 -16.83
CA GLY A 9 14.44 28.75 -16.91
C GLY A 9 15.19 28.52 -15.59
N LYS A 10 15.64 29.60 -14.92
CA LYS A 10 16.27 29.51 -13.60
C LYS A 10 15.33 28.90 -12.56
N TRP A 11 14.06 29.30 -12.54
CA TRP A 11 13.07 28.73 -11.62
C TRP A 11 12.77 27.26 -11.91
N ALA A 12 12.60 26.85 -13.17
CA ALA A 12 12.37 25.46 -13.54
C ALA A 12 13.53 24.54 -13.09
N ILE A 13 14.78 24.95 -13.35
CA ILE A 13 15.99 24.24 -12.89
C ILE A 13 16.03 24.17 -11.35
N THR A 14 15.73 25.27 -10.67
CA THR A 14 15.73 25.34 -9.19
C THR A 14 14.71 24.37 -8.60
N LEU A 15 13.46 24.41 -9.08
CA LEU A 15 12.36 23.60 -8.56
C LEU A 15 12.58 22.10 -8.85
N LEU A 16 13.04 21.74 -10.04
CA LEU A 16 13.31 20.34 -10.40
C LEU A 16 14.49 19.77 -9.58
N ARG A 17 15.57 20.54 -9.41
CA ARG A 17 16.71 20.19 -8.55
C ARG A 17 16.29 20.04 -7.09
N MET A 18 15.39 20.90 -6.60
CA MET A 18 14.84 20.82 -5.24
C MET A 18 13.89 19.64 -5.05
N ALA A 19 13.05 19.30 -6.03
CA ALA A 19 12.17 18.12 -5.96
C ALA A 19 12.98 16.82 -5.86
N ILE A 20 14.02 16.67 -6.68
CA ILE A 20 14.94 15.51 -6.61
C ILE A 20 15.74 15.54 -5.30
N GLY A 21 16.26 16.70 -4.90
CA GLY A 21 16.95 16.85 -3.61
C GLY A 21 16.07 16.49 -2.40
N TRP A 22 14.77 16.80 -2.46
CA TRP A 22 13.81 16.42 -1.43
C TRP A 22 13.58 14.92 -1.36
N HIS A 23 13.43 14.26 -2.52
CA HIS A 23 13.29 12.82 -2.58
C HIS A 23 14.47 12.13 -1.90
N PHE A 24 15.71 12.46 -2.27
CA PHE A 24 16.92 11.93 -1.63
C PHE A 24 16.99 12.24 -0.12
N LEU A 25 16.62 13.45 0.31
CA LEU A 25 16.55 13.82 1.74
C LEU A 25 15.57 12.95 2.51
N TYR A 26 14.35 12.81 2.01
CA TYR A 26 13.28 12.04 2.63
C TYR A 26 13.66 10.55 2.71
N GLU A 27 14.22 10.00 1.62
CA GLU A 27 14.72 8.62 1.59
C GLU A 27 15.73 8.33 2.69
N GLY A 28 16.72 9.19 2.87
CA GLY A 28 17.73 9.05 3.91
C GLY A 28 17.19 9.31 5.31
N PHE A 29 16.28 10.28 5.46
CA PHE A 29 15.68 10.66 6.75
C PHE A 29 14.85 9.53 7.35
N VAL A 30 13.94 8.91 6.57
CA VAL A 30 13.11 7.80 7.06
C VAL A 30 13.96 6.62 7.53
N LYS A 31 15.05 6.31 6.82
CA LYS A 31 15.97 5.21 7.16
C LYS A 31 16.82 5.52 8.39
N LEU A 32 17.21 6.78 8.58
CA LEU A 32 17.89 7.24 9.80
C LEU A 32 16.97 7.19 11.03
N VAL A 33 15.71 7.64 10.88
CA VAL A 33 14.72 7.68 11.97
C VAL A 33 14.26 6.28 12.39
N ALA A 34 14.22 5.31 11.46
CA ALA A 34 13.87 3.92 11.77
C ALA A 34 14.83 3.25 12.79
N GLY A 35 16.11 3.66 12.83
CA GLY A 35 17.11 3.20 13.80
C GLY A 35 17.58 1.74 13.66
N ASN A 36 16.77 0.87 13.04
CA ASN A 36 17.04 -0.56 12.81
C ASN A 36 17.02 -0.98 11.32
N TRP A 37 16.97 0.00 10.40
CA TRP A 37 16.94 -0.25 8.96
C TRP A 37 18.25 -0.88 8.47
N SER A 38 18.16 -1.81 7.52
CA SER A 38 19.31 -2.38 6.82
C SER A 38 18.97 -2.76 5.38
N SER A 39 19.94 -2.56 4.50
CA SER A 39 19.88 -2.93 3.08
C SER A 39 19.94 -4.44 2.83
N PHE A 40 20.20 -5.27 3.85
CA PHE A 40 20.37 -6.73 3.68
C PHE A 40 19.27 -7.38 2.84
N SER A 41 18.00 -7.10 3.14
CA SER A 41 16.87 -7.71 2.43
C SER A 41 16.73 -7.24 0.98
N TYR A 42 17.26 -6.07 0.65
CA TYR A 42 17.32 -5.54 -0.72
C TYR A 42 18.50 -6.14 -1.49
N LEU A 43 19.68 -6.17 -0.86
CA LEU A 43 20.89 -6.74 -1.45
C LEU A 43 20.77 -8.25 -1.67
N ALA A 44 20.28 -9.01 -0.68
CA ALA A 44 20.19 -10.47 -0.74
C ALA A 44 19.12 -11.02 -1.70
N ASN A 45 18.16 -10.19 -2.13
CA ASN A 45 17.13 -10.54 -3.10
C ASN A 45 17.35 -9.85 -4.46
N THR A 46 18.57 -9.38 -4.73
CA THR A 46 18.94 -8.74 -5.99
C THR A 46 18.76 -9.68 -7.18
N SER A 47 18.34 -9.15 -8.33
CA SER A 47 18.11 -9.96 -9.53
C SER A 47 18.73 -9.33 -10.80
N GLY A 48 18.94 -10.13 -11.84
CA GLY A 48 19.63 -9.68 -13.05
C GLY A 48 21.15 -9.92 -13.04
N PRO A 49 21.89 -9.39 -14.02
CA PRO A 49 23.26 -9.84 -14.36
C PRO A 49 24.35 -9.46 -13.35
N LEU A 50 24.07 -8.51 -12.43
CA LEU A 50 25.02 -8.05 -11.41
C LEU A 50 24.70 -8.58 -10.01
N SER A 51 23.68 -9.45 -9.86
CA SER A 51 23.20 -9.93 -8.54
C SER A 51 24.31 -10.48 -7.64
N GLY A 52 25.27 -11.23 -8.18
CA GLY A 52 26.42 -11.74 -7.43
C GLY A 52 27.27 -10.68 -6.72
N PHE A 53 27.38 -9.46 -7.27
CA PHE A 53 28.07 -8.34 -6.62
C PHE A 53 27.28 -7.83 -5.41
N PHE A 54 25.96 -7.67 -5.54
CA PHE A 54 25.10 -7.21 -4.44
C PHE A 54 24.90 -8.30 -3.37
N HIS A 55 24.85 -9.58 -3.77
CA HIS A 55 24.89 -10.72 -2.83
C HIS A 55 26.21 -10.74 -2.04
N TRP A 56 27.34 -10.42 -2.69
CA TRP A 56 28.62 -10.24 -1.98
C TRP A 56 28.58 -9.07 -0.99
N LEU A 57 27.98 -7.93 -1.34
CA LEU A 57 27.78 -6.81 -0.39
C LEU A 57 26.94 -7.21 0.84
N ALA A 58 25.99 -8.14 0.69
CA ALA A 58 25.19 -8.69 1.79
C ALA A 58 25.90 -9.80 2.60
N SER A 59 27.04 -10.31 2.12
CA SER A 59 27.63 -11.57 2.63
C SER A 59 28.40 -11.45 3.96
N ASP A 60 28.86 -10.24 4.31
CA ASP A 60 29.60 -9.98 5.56
C ASP A 60 28.91 -8.88 6.41
N PRO A 61 28.71 -9.08 7.74
CA PRO A 61 28.09 -8.09 8.62
C PRO A 61 28.84 -6.76 8.79
N SER A 62 30.11 -6.65 8.41
CA SER A 62 30.87 -5.38 8.45
C SER A 62 30.77 -4.62 7.14
N LEU A 63 30.83 -5.34 6.00
CA LEU A 63 30.54 -4.81 4.67
C LEU A 63 29.10 -4.30 4.58
N LEU A 64 28.13 -5.07 5.08
CA LEU A 64 26.73 -4.67 5.17
C LEU A 64 26.54 -3.37 5.96
N ARG A 65 27.13 -3.26 7.17
CA ARG A 65 27.07 -2.03 7.99
C ARG A 65 27.70 -0.83 7.29
N ALA A 66 28.76 -1.04 6.51
CA ALA A 66 29.36 0.02 5.70
C ALA A 66 28.42 0.46 4.56
N VAL A 67 27.75 -0.48 3.89
CA VAL A 67 26.73 -0.15 2.87
C VAL A 67 25.54 0.58 3.48
N ASP A 68 25.03 0.12 4.62
CA ASP A 68 23.90 0.76 5.32
C ASP A 68 24.22 2.21 5.71
N PHE A 69 25.41 2.44 6.29
CA PHE A 69 25.91 3.77 6.60
C PHE A 69 26.07 4.65 5.35
N LEU A 70 26.75 4.15 4.31
CA LEU A 70 26.97 4.89 3.07
C LEU A 70 25.68 5.20 2.33
N ASN A 71 24.68 4.32 2.39
CA ASN A 71 23.38 4.52 1.77
C ASN A 71 22.59 5.63 2.47
N ILE A 72 22.44 5.56 3.80
CA ILE A 72 21.71 6.57 4.58
C ILE A 72 22.37 7.95 4.45
N TRP A 73 23.69 8.04 4.69
CA TRP A 73 24.40 9.32 4.62
C TRP A 73 24.59 9.83 3.19
N GLY A 74 24.75 8.94 2.21
CA GLY A 74 24.77 9.30 0.79
C GLY A 74 23.48 9.98 0.35
N LEU A 75 22.33 9.37 0.66
CA LEU A 75 21.00 9.94 0.40
C LEU A 75 20.83 11.32 1.05
N LEU A 76 21.12 11.43 2.36
CA LEU A 76 21.01 12.69 3.10
C LEU A 76 21.91 13.81 2.54
N LEU A 77 23.19 13.51 2.27
CA LEU A 77 24.17 14.51 1.82
C LEU A 77 23.94 14.93 0.37
N ILE A 78 23.62 13.99 -0.54
CA ILE A 78 23.24 14.30 -1.93
C ILE A 78 21.97 15.14 -1.94
N GLY A 79 20.94 14.71 -1.20
CA GLY A 79 19.67 15.41 -1.11
C GLY A 79 19.82 16.84 -0.57
N ALA A 80 20.53 17.02 0.54
CA ALA A 80 20.78 18.35 1.13
C ALA A 80 21.51 19.27 0.16
N ALA A 81 22.55 18.77 -0.52
CA ALA A 81 23.35 19.51 -1.49
C ALA A 81 22.51 19.93 -2.72
N LEU A 82 21.67 19.05 -3.25
CA LEU A 82 20.72 19.36 -4.32
C LEU A 82 19.64 20.36 -3.87
N PHE A 83 19.03 20.16 -2.70
CA PHE A 83 17.93 21.00 -2.22
C PHE A 83 18.41 22.44 -1.92
N LEU A 84 19.44 22.58 -1.09
CA LEU A 84 20.00 23.88 -0.71
C LEU A 84 20.79 24.57 -1.83
N GLY A 85 21.16 23.84 -2.89
CA GLY A 85 22.02 24.34 -3.93
C GLY A 85 23.44 24.59 -3.42
N VAL A 86 24.09 23.57 -2.87
CA VAL A 86 25.49 23.56 -2.44
C VAL A 86 26.21 22.44 -3.19
N TRP A 87 27.42 22.70 -3.72
CA TRP A 87 28.23 21.70 -4.47
C TRP A 87 27.47 20.93 -5.57
N VAL A 88 26.45 21.58 -6.16
CA VAL A 88 25.38 20.97 -6.97
C VAL A 88 25.84 19.92 -7.99
N ARG A 89 26.91 20.17 -8.75
CA ARG A 89 27.38 19.22 -9.78
C ARG A 89 27.97 17.93 -9.21
N GLY A 90 28.62 17.98 -8.05
CA GLY A 90 29.10 16.79 -7.35
C GLY A 90 27.94 15.96 -6.81
N ALA A 91 26.93 16.62 -6.23
CA ALA A 91 25.71 15.98 -5.77
C ALA A 91 24.90 15.35 -6.92
N MET A 92 24.81 16.02 -8.08
CA MET A 92 24.21 15.44 -9.29
C MET A 92 24.94 14.17 -9.74
N ALA A 93 26.27 14.20 -9.83
CA ALA A 93 27.07 13.03 -10.23
C ALA A 93 26.92 11.86 -9.23
N GLY A 94 26.94 12.15 -7.92
CA GLY A 94 26.70 11.14 -6.88
C GLY A 94 25.28 10.58 -6.91
N GLY A 95 24.26 11.42 -7.16
CA GLY A 95 22.87 10.99 -7.29
C GLY A 95 22.62 10.11 -8.52
N ILE A 96 23.25 10.45 -9.66
CA ILE A 96 23.24 9.60 -10.87
C ILE A 96 23.86 8.23 -10.55
N LEU A 97 25.03 8.19 -9.93
CA LEU A 97 25.70 6.94 -9.57
C LEU A 97 24.84 6.08 -8.63
N LEU A 98 24.25 6.67 -7.58
CA LEU A 98 23.44 5.95 -6.61
C LEU A 98 22.14 5.38 -7.23
N LEU A 99 21.44 6.16 -8.06
CA LEU A 99 20.26 5.69 -8.78
C LEU A 99 20.59 4.60 -9.81
N LEU A 100 21.75 4.70 -10.48
CA LEU A 100 22.21 3.65 -11.40
C LEU A 100 22.61 2.37 -10.67
N LEU A 101 23.09 2.45 -9.42
CA LEU A 101 23.30 1.27 -8.57
C LEU A 101 21.97 0.62 -8.16
N TYR A 102 20.94 1.40 -7.82
CA TYR A 102 19.59 0.86 -7.55
C TYR A 102 18.96 0.22 -8.80
N PHE A 103 19.11 0.86 -9.96
CA PHE A 103 18.68 0.32 -11.26
C PHE A 103 19.41 -0.98 -11.60
N ALA A 104 20.72 -1.06 -11.32
CA ALA A 104 21.54 -2.25 -11.54
C ALA A 104 21.19 -3.43 -10.61
N ALA A 105 20.57 -3.17 -9.45
CA ALA A 105 20.11 -4.20 -8.53
C ALA A 105 18.73 -4.78 -8.90
N TYR A 106 17.84 -3.96 -9.47
CA TYR A 106 16.51 -4.38 -9.92
C TYR A 106 16.20 -3.86 -11.34
N PRO A 107 16.97 -4.33 -12.35
CA PRO A 107 16.81 -3.88 -13.72
C PRO A 107 15.41 -4.21 -14.26
N PRO A 108 14.72 -3.29 -14.98
CA PRO A 108 13.38 -3.51 -15.54
C PRO A 108 13.38 -4.42 -16.79
N PHE A 109 14.02 -5.59 -16.70
CA PHE A 109 14.03 -6.65 -17.72
C PHE A 109 14.39 -8.02 -17.11
N GLY A 110 14.10 -9.11 -17.83
CA GLY A 110 14.41 -10.48 -17.39
C GLY A 110 13.62 -10.91 -16.15
N SER A 111 14.23 -11.74 -15.30
CA SER A 111 13.60 -12.27 -14.07
C SER A 111 13.17 -11.19 -13.07
N SER A 112 13.79 -10.01 -13.13
CA SER A 112 13.49 -8.88 -12.24
C SER A 112 12.09 -8.28 -12.48
N LEU A 113 11.55 -8.40 -13.69
CA LEU A 113 10.16 -8.03 -14.01
C LEU A 113 9.12 -8.82 -13.19
N LEU A 114 9.47 -10.01 -12.70
CA LEU A 114 8.58 -10.87 -11.94
C LEU A 114 8.42 -10.45 -10.46
N HIS A 115 9.26 -9.52 -10.00
CA HIS A 115 9.48 -9.23 -8.57
C HIS A 115 9.00 -7.83 -8.11
N ASN A 116 8.50 -6.96 -9.00
CA ASN A 116 8.31 -5.54 -8.68
C ASN A 116 6.91 -4.99 -9.05
N THR A 117 6.33 -4.15 -8.20
CA THR A 117 4.90 -3.77 -8.25
C THR A 117 4.67 -2.32 -8.71
N GLY A 118 4.97 -2.05 -9.98
CA GLY A 118 4.52 -0.83 -10.69
C GLY A 118 5.63 0.16 -11.08
N GLY A 119 5.33 1.02 -12.06
CA GLY A 119 6.23 2.11 -12.49
C GLY A 119 7.40 1.72 -13.40
N GLN A 120 7.50 0.44 -13.80
CA GLN A 120 8.51 -0.05 -14.75
C GLN A 120 7.87 -0.38 -16.11
N PHE A 121 8.41 0.18 -17.19
CA PHE A 121 8.10 -0.17 -18.57
C PHE A 121 9.40 -0.63 -19.23
N PHE A 122 9.51 -1.90 -19.61
CA PHE A 122 10.70 -2.57 -20.20
C PHE A 122 11.91 -1.66 -20.52
N LEU A 123 13.02 -1.85 -19.80
CA LEU A 123 14.24 -1.01 -19.76
C LEU A 123 14.13 0.35 -19.03
N VAL A 124 12.92 0.89 -18.80
CA VAL A 124 12.69 2.19 -18.14
C VAL A 124 12.00 2.03 -16.78
N ASP A 125 12.53 2.68 -15.76
CA ASP A 125 11.89 2.84 -14.45
C ASP A 125 12.09 4.26 -13.89
N ARG A 126 11.60 4.49 -12.66
CA ARG A 126 11.79 5.74 -11.92
C ARG A 126 13.26 6.10 -11.73
N ASN A 127 14.13 5.14 -11.39
CA ASN A 127 15.55 5.39 -11.13
C ASN A 127 16.27 5.86 -12.40
N LEU A 128 15.95 5.26 -13.55
CA LEU A 128 16.49 5.67 -14.84
C LEU A 128 15.96 7.06 -15.25
N LEU A 129 14.65 7.32 -15.11
CA LEU A 129 14.08 8.63 -15.44
C LEU A 129 14.66 9.75 -14.55
N GLU A 130 14.85 9.50 -13.26
CA GLU A 130 15.38 10.48 -12.31
C GLU A 130 16.89 10.70 -12.49
N SER A 131 17.67 9.65 -12.81
CA SER A 131 19.09 9.78 -13.15
C SER A 131 19.33 10.44 -14.51
N LEU A 132 18.49 10.17 -15.53
CA LEU A 132 18.50 10.91 -16.80
C LEU A 132 18.15 12.40 -16.60
N THR A 133 17.23 12.69 -15.67
CA THR A 133 16.88 14.07 -15.31
C THR A 133 18.04 14.78 -14.61
N LEU A 134 18.73 14.13 -13.67
CA LEU A 134 19.97 14.66 -13.08
C LEU A 134 21.09 14.84 -14.10
N LEU A 135 21.23 13.93 -15.07
CA LEU A 135 22.21 14.02 -16.15
C LEU A 135 21.94 15.24 -17.05
N LEU A 136 20.67 15.47 -17.41
CA LEU A 136 20.26 16.67 -18.15
C LEU A 136 20.61 17.95 -17.37
N LEU A 137 20.29 18.01 -16.08
CA LEU A 137 20.62 19.16 -15.23
C LEU A 137 22.14 19.34 -14.99
N LEU A 138 22.93 18.26 -15.06
CA LEU A 138 24.39 18.30 -14.92
C LEU A 138 25.08 18.90 -16.16
N VAL A 139 24.56 18.59 -17.35
CA VAL A 139 25.06 19.10 -18.64
C VAL A 139 24.66 20.57 -18.86
N ILE A 140 23.50 21.01 -18.34
CA ILE A 140 23.08 22.41 -18.44
C ILE A 140 24.08 23.34 -17.69
N PRO A 141 24.53 24.46 -18.30
CA PRO A 141 25.44 25.41 -17.64
C PRO A 141 24.83 26.12 -16.43
N GLU A 142 23.53 26.45 -16.52
CA GLU A 142 22.74 27.10 -15.49
C GLU A 142 22.41 26.14 -14.33
N LYS A 143 22.51 26.63 -13.09
CA LYS A 143 22.34 25.84 -11.85
C LYS A 143 21.07 26.21 -11.07
N GLY A 144 20.39 27.29 -11.48
CA GLY A 144 19.28 27.87 -10.74
C GLY A 144 19.75 28.64 -9.50
N TYR A 145 18.82 29.03 -8.64
CA TYR A 145 19.11 29.72 -7.38
C TYR A 145 19.60 28.75 -6.29
N GLY A 146 20.43 29.22 -5.37
CA GLY A 146 20.88 28.43 -4.22
C GLY A 146 22.07 29.03 -3.47
N LEU A 147 22.42 28.42 -2.34
CA LEU A 147 23.44 28.95 -1.43
C LEU A 147 24.84 29.07 -2.05
N PHE A 148 25.15 28.30 -3.10
CA PHE A 148 26.41 28.43 -3.85
C PHE A 148 26.68 29.86 -4.37
N ALA A 149 25.63 30.63 -4.69
CA ALA A 149 25.76 32.01 -5.17
C ALA A 149 26.22 32.97 -4.06
N LEU A 150 25.87 32.69 -2.81
CA LEU A 150 26.25 33.51 -1.65
C LEU A 150 27.73 33.26 -1.27
N ALA A 151 28.18 32.01 -1.39
CA ALA A 151 29.57 31.62 -1.09
C ALA A 151 30.61 32.29 -2.02
N GLY A 152 30.24 32.62 -3.26
CA GLY A 152 31.12 33.35 -4.19
C GLY A 152 31.45 34.77 -3.69
N HIS A 153 30.45 35.50 -3.20
CA HIS A 153 30.59 36.88 -2.74
C HIS A 153 31.50 37.01 -1.50
N LEU A 154 31.59 35.98 -0.66
CA LEU A 154 32.47 35.97 0.51
C LEU A 154 33.96 35.81 0.15
N ARG A 155 34.29 35.33 -1.07
CA ARG A 155 35.67 35.17 -1.55
C ARG A 155 36.25 36.39 -2.26
N GLY A 156 35.43 37.38 -2.64
CA GLY A 156 35.90 38.62 -3.27
C GLY A 156 36.64 39.58 -2.32
N ARG A 157 36.42 39.47 -1.01
CA ARG A 157 37.04 40.35 0.00
C ARG A 157 38.44 39.91 0.43
N ALA A 158 39.43 40.18 -0.41
CA ALA A 158 40.84 40.22 -0.05
C ALA A 158 41.38 41.66 -0.16
N PRO A 159 41.79 42.33 0.94
CA PRO A 159 42.17 43.74 0.90
C PRO A 159 43.59 43.94 0.33
N SER A 160 43.69 44.63 -0.81
CA SER A 160 44.97 45.09 -1.37
C SER A 160 45.49 46.32 -0.63
N HIS A 161 46.53 46.15 0.21
CA HIS A 161 47.10 47.24 1.01
C HIS A 161 48.07 48.14 0.20
N SER A 162 47.53 49.21 -0.39
CA SER A 162 48.26 50.43 -0.78
C SER A 162 47.23 51.53 -1.08
N GLY A 163 47.33 52.76 -0.55
CA GLY A 163 48.33 53.33 0.35
C GLY A 163 48.31 54.85 0.23
N GLY A 164 47.47 55.54 1.03
CA GLY A 164 47.32 57.00 0.96
C GLY A 164 46.24 57.55 1.89
N LEU A 165 46.60 58.60 2.63
CA LEU A 165 45.76 59.53 3.40
C LEU A 165 46.14 60.95 2.92
N PRO A 166 45.41 62.05 3.28
CA PRO A 166 44.10 62.18 3.94
C PRO A 166 43.05 62.78 2.94
N VAL A 167 41.91 63.41 3.25
CA VAL A 167 41.55 64.62 4.05
C VAL A 167 40.04 64.59 4.38
N ALA A 168 39.57 65.35 5.38
CA ALA A 168 38.18 65.35 5.87
C ALA A 168 37.48 66.73 5.86
N ALA A 169 36.13 66.70 5.75
CA ALA A 169 35.13 67.73 6.08
C ALA A 169 33.76 66.99 6.21
N THR A 170 32.78 67.22 7.12
CA THR A 170 32.11 68.44 7.67
C THR A 170 31.39 69.25 6.58
N ASP A 171 30.09 69.56 6.62
CA ASP A 171 28.99 69.41 7.61
C ASP A 171 27.71 68.93 6.85
N ASP A 172 26.67 68.30 7.41
CA ASP A 172 25.76 68.56 8.55
C ASP A 172 24.62 69.59 8.25
N ARG A 173 23.35 69.21 8.57
CA ARG A 173 22.08 70.00 8.73
C ARG A 173 21.18 70.32 7.50
N ILE A 174 19.88 69.96 7.53
CA ILE A 174 18.62 70.73 7.88
C ILE A 174 18.10 71.61 6.71
N SER A 175 16.80 71.80 6.36
CA SER A 175 15.43 71.38 6.79
C SER A 175 14.57 71.09 5.51
N GLY A 176 13.38 70.46 5.49
CA GLY A 176 12.09 70.79 6.14
C GLY A 176 11.43 72.05 5.51
N ASP A 177 10.11 72.24 5.39
CA ASP A 177 8.89 71.42 5.62
C ASP A 177 7.65 72.24 5.11
N SER A 178 6.43 71.69 5.15
CA SER A 178 5.10 72.31 4.86
C SER A 178 4.76 72.61 3.38
N GLY A 179 3.49 72.51 2.94
CA GLY A 179 2.29 72.00 3.63
C GLY A 179 1.00 72.02 2.78
N THR A 180 -0.03 71.31 3.25
CA THR A 180 -1.51 71.45 3.09
C THR A 180 -2.08 72.51 2.10
N ARG A 181 -3.21 72.30 1.37
CA ARG A 181 -4.38 71.43 1.63
C ARG A 181 -5.32 71.24 0.40
N GLU A 182 -6.32 70.37 0.57
CA GLU A 182 -7.68 70.29 -0.06
C GLU A 182 -8.28 71.67 -0.47
N GLN A 183 -9.23 71.86 -1.43
CA GLN A 183 -10.16 71.04 -2.27
C GLN A 183 -10.74 72.01 -3.35
N GLU A 184 -11.48 71.70 -4.44
CA GLU A 184 -11.97 70.51 -5.17
C GLU A 184 -12.41 70.96 -6.61
N GLY A 185 -12.80 70.05 -7.54
CA GLY A 185 -13.47 70.43 -8.80
C GLY A 185 -13.58 69.33 -9.89
N THR A 186 -14.77 69.14 -10.45
CA THR A 186 -15.13 68.12 -11.49
C THR A 186 -16.19 68.70 -12.47
N PRO A 187 -16.53 68.09 -13.63
CA PRO A 187 -15.96 66.89 -14.31
C PRO A 187 -15.73 67.03 -15.85
N ALA A 188 -15.27 65.92 -16.47
CA ALA A 188 -15.49 65.47 -17.87
C ALA A 188 -14.73 66.16 -19.04
N GLY A 189 -14.31 65.35 -20.02
CA GLY A 189 -13.67 65.78 -21.28
C GLY A 189 -12.84 64.68 -21.98
N GLU A 190 -13.21 64.35 -23.22
CA GLU A 190 -12.79 63.23 -24.08
C GLU A 190 -11.28 62.98 -24.36
N GLU A 191 -10.97 61.68 -24.47
CA GLU A 191 -10.22 60.95 -25.53
C GLU A 191 -8.85 61.38 -26.16
N ALA A 192 -8.03 60.33 -26.34
CA ALA A 192 -7.24 59.97 -27.53
C ALA A 192 -5.85 60.59 -27.85
N SER A 193 -4.83 59.73 -27.62
CA SER A 193 -3.75 59.34 -28.55
C SER A 193 -2.61 60.29 -28.95
N PHE A 194 -1.41 59.94 -28.45
CA PHE A 194 -0.17 59.66 -29.20
C PHE A 194 0.39 60.66 -30.24
N GLY A 195 1.61 61.15 -29.95
CA GLY A 195 2.62 61.44 -30.99
C GLY A 195 3.21 60.16 -31.62
N GLU A 196 4.33 60.20 -32.33
CA GLU A 196 5.40 61.21 -32.33
C GLU A 196 6.09 61.28 -33.71
N GLU A 197 6.97 62.27 -33.92
CA GLU A 197 7.59 62.56 -35.21
C GLU A 197 8.73 61.60 -35.61
N ALA A 198 9.23 61.74 -36.83
CA ALA A 198 10.24 60.88 -37.43
C ALA A 198 11.65 61.50 -37.46
N SER A 199 12.62 60.66 -37.86
CA SER A 199 14.01 60.96 -38.31
C SER A 199 15.15 60.69 -37.30
N ALA A 200 16.41 60.53 -37.71
CA ALA A 200 16.98 59.82 -38.87
C ALA A 200 18.53 59.78 -38.75
N GLY A 201 19.15 58.67 -39.15
CA GLY A 201 20.59 58.60 -39.45
C GLY A 201 21.56 58.48 -38.26
N GLY A 202 22.78 58.02 -38.54
CA GLY A 202 23.86 57.88 -37.55
C GLY A 202 24.61 56.54 -37.63
N ASN A 203 25.58 56.43 -38.55
CA ASN A 203 26.53 55.30 -38.58
C ASN A 203 27.64 55.51 -37.52
N GLY A 204 28.24 54.42 -37.03
CA GLY A 204 29.69 54.45 -36.76
C GLY A 204 30.25 53.71 -35.53
N GLN A 205 30.87 52.55 -35.82
CA GLN A 205 32.10 52.03 -35.17
C GLN A 205 32.05 51.60 -33.68
N ALA A 206 33.03 50.76 -33.33
CA ALA A 206 33.09 50.02 -32.07
C ALA A 206 34.14 50.57 -31.09
N GLY A 207 33.78 50.60 -29.79
CA GLY A 207 34.70 50.35 -28.68
C GLY A 207 34.57 48.87 -28.25
N ALA A 208 35.62 48.15 -27.89
CA ALA A 208 36.49 48.36 -26.73
C ALA A 208 35.76 48.01 -25.42
N ASP A 209 36.07 46.84 -24.86
CA ASP A 209 35.48 46.35 -23.60
C ASP A 209 35.96 47.17 -22.40
N GLU A 210 35.02 47.79 -21.67
CA GLU A 210 35.28 48.27 -20.31
C GLU A 210 35.08 47.13 -19.27
N PRO A 211 35.86 47.12 -18.18
CA PRO A 211 35.74 46.08 -17.16
C PRO A 211 34.42 46.22 -16.38
N ALA A 212 33.61 45.15 -16.38
CA ALA A 212 32.33 45.12 -15.66
C ALA A 212 32.53 45.29 -14.14
N GLY A 213 32.06 46.42 -13.60
CA GLY A 213 32.11 46.72 -12.17
C GLY A 213 31.25 45.77 -11.32
N GLU A 214 31.65 45.55 -10.06
CA GLU A 214 30.93 44.68 -9.13
C GLU A 214 29.56 45.24 -8.75
N VAL A 215 28.50 44.79 -9.44
CA VAL A 215 27.12 45.02 -9.02
C VAL A 215 26.84 44.16 -7.80
N SER A 216 26.83 44.77 -6.62
CA SER A 216 26.41 44.10 -5.38
C SER A 216 24.98 43.55 -5.53
N PRO A 217 24.71 42.28 -5.15
CA PRO A 217 23.47 41.61 -5.48
C PRO A 217 22.28 42.30 -4.82
N THR A 218 21.20 42.48 -5.59
CA THR A 218 20.00 43.14 -5.07
C THR A 218 19.38 42.32 -3.93
N ARG A 219 18.70 42.96 -2.97
CA ARG A 219 17.99 42.25 -1.88
C ARG A 219 17.07 41.14 -2.40
N ARG A 220 16.49 41.34 -3.60
CA ARG A 220 15.65 40.36 -4.32
C ARG A 220 16.41 39.09 -4.70
N GLU A 221 17.66 39.20 -5.13
CA GLU A 221 18.51 38.06 -5.51
C GLU A 221 19.04 37.31 -4.29
N VAL A 222 19.34 38.01 -3.19
CA VAL A 222 19.68 37.39 -1.91
C VAL A 222 18.51 36.54 -1.42
N VAL A 223 17.29 37.08 -1.40
CA VAL A 223 16.06 36.34 -1.03
C VAL A 223 15.83 35.12 -1.94
N ARG A 224 16.03 35.26 -3.27
CA ARG A 224 15.89 34.14 -4.22
C ARG A 224 16.87 32.99 -3.94
N ASN A 225 18.13 33.30 -3.60
CA ASN A 225 19.12 32.28 -3.28
C ASN A 225 18.93 31.63 -1.89
N LEU A 226 18.06 32.20 -1.04
CA LEU A 226 17.70 31.66 0.28
C LEU A 226 16.38 30.87 0.28
N VAL A 227 15.65 30.80 -0.85
CA VAL A 227 14.28 30.23 -0.95
C VAL A 227 14.17 28.77 -0.47
N SER A 228 15.26 28.01 -0.52
CA SER A 228 15.31 26.63 -0.04
C SER A 228 15.27 26.52 1.49
N LEU A 229 15.73 27.51 2.27
CA LEU A 229 15.86 27.36 3.72
C LEU A 229 14.48 27.31 4.44
N PRO A 230 13.52 28.22 4.19
CA PRO A 230 12.19 28.11 4.80
C PRO A 230 11.45 26.85 4.35
N LEU A 231 11.58 26.48 3.07
CA LEU A 231 10.90 25.30 2.52
C LEU A 231 11.45 24.00 3.15
N LEU A 232 12.77 23.88 3.34
CA LEU A 232 13.36 22.73 4.03
C LEU A 232 12.85 22.60 5.47
N GLY A 233 12.69 23.71 6.19
CA GLY A 233 12.14 23.72 7.54
C GLY A 233 10.70 23.23 7.59
N VAL A 234 9.83 23.75 6.71
CA VAL A 234 8.41 23.37 6.66
C VAL A 234 8.25 21.90 6.22
N MET A 235 8.93 21.48 5.15
CA MET A 235 8.85 20.10 4.65
C MET A 235 9.48 19.11 5.63
N GLY A 236 10.59 19.45 6.28
CA GLY A 236 11.23 18.63 7.31
C GLY A 236 10.37 18.44 8.55
N TRP A 237 9.70 19.49 9.03
CA TRP A 237 8.73 19.39 10.12
C TRP A 237 7.53 18.52 9.77
N GLY A 238 6.99 18.67 8.55
CA GLY A 238 5.92 17.82 8.03
C GLY A 238 6.35 16.34 7.95
N ALA A 239 7.52 16.05 7.38
CA ALA A 239 8.06 14.70 7.29
C ALA A 239 8.34 14.08 8.66
N HIS A 240 8.79 14.86 9.65
CA HIS A 240 8.99 14.38 11.01
C HIS A 240 7.67 13.99 11.70
N ARG A 241 6.60 14.78 11.52
CA ARG A 241 5.26 14.41 12.01
C ARG A 241 4.70 13.17 11.32
N VAL A 242 4.73 13.14 9.98
CA VAL A 242 4.25 11.97 9.22
C VAL A 242 5.02 10.71 9.61
N SER A 243 6.34 10.78 9.84
CA SER A 243 7.16 9.64 10.29
C SER A 243 6.88 9.18 11.74
N GLN A 244 6.19 9.98 12.57
CA GLN A 244 5.72 9.57 13.90
C GLN A 244 4.28 9.05 13.88
N GLU A 245 3.43 9.57 13.00
CA GLU A 245 2.03 9.15 12.85
C GLU A 245 1.87 7.91 11.94
N MET A 246 2.74 7.77 10.94
CA MET A 246 2.87 6.60 10.06
C MET A 246 4.31 6.07 10.13
N GLY A 247 4.49 4.92 10.77
CA GLY A 247 5.81 4.29 10.90
C GLY A 247 6.33 3.77 9.56
N VAL A 248 7.47 4.34 9.11
CA VAL A 248 8.26 3.92 7.93
C VAL A 248 7.42 3.64 6.68
N ASP A 249 7.10 4.70 5.93
CA ASP A 249 6.34 4.63 4.67
C ASP A 249 6.84 3.51 3.74
N THR A 250 6.01 2.49 3.54
CA THR A 250 6.39 1.17 3.01
C THR A 250 6.57 1.13 1.48
N LEU A 251 6.74 2.30 0.86
CA LEU A 251 6.78 2.48 -0.59
C LEU A 251 8.13 2.96 -1.13
N SER A 252 9.14 3.17 -0.28
CA SER A 252 10.43 3.69 -0.73
C SER A 252 11.63 3.24 0.11
N GLY A 253 12.49 2.41 -0.51
CA GLY A 253 13.79 1.99 0.01
C GLY A 253 13.77 0.94 1.13
N ALA A 254 13.63 -0.32 0.73
CA ALA A 254 13.93 -1.52 1.54
C ALA A 254 13.23 -1.58 2.91
N THR A 255 11.90 -1.60 2.92
CA THR A 255 11.11 -2.04 4.08
C THR A 255 11.52 -3.45 4.50
N ILE A 256 11.51 -3.74 5.81
CA ILE A 256 11.68 -5.09 6.34
C ILE A 256 10.60 -5.99 5.73
N GLN A 257 10.99 -6.90 4.85
CA GLN A 257 10.06 -7.89 4.31
C GLN A 257 9.79 -8.95 5.39
N LEU A 258 8.67 -8.77 6.11
CA LEU A 258 7.92 -9.89 6.67
C LEU A 258 7.85 -10.97 5.58
N LYS A 259 8.42 -12.15 5.86
CA LYS A 259 8.69 -13.24 4.91
C LYS A 259 7.75 -13.22 3.71
N THR A 260 8.17 -12.57 2.62
CA THR A 260 7.47 -12.65 1.34
C THR A 260 7.49 -14.11 0.93
N ALA A 261 6.30 -14.73 0.90
CA ALA A 261 6.20 -16.18 0.80
C ALA A 261 6.73 -16.63 -0.57
N ASP A 262 7.90 -17.27 -0.51
CA ASP A 262 8.70 -17.61 -1.68
C ASP A 262 8.03 -18.74 -2.46
N LEU A 263 7.38 -18.38 -3.57
CA LEU A 263 6.68 -19.31 -4.47
C LEU A 263 7.57 -20.46 -4.97
N ARG A 264 8.91 -20.35 -4.89
CA ARG A 264 9.85 -21.46 -5.20
C ARG A 264 9.80 -22.59 -4.17
N LYS A 265 9.14 -22.39 -3.02
CA LYS A 265 8.93 -23.39 -1.96
C LYS A 265 7.61 -24.14 -2.10
N LEU A 266 6.78 -23.84 -3.09
CA LEU A 266 5.55 -24.60 -3.34
C LEU A 266 5.90 -26.05 -3.70
N GLU A 267 5.40 -26.99 -2.91
CA GLU A 267 5.71 -28.42 -3.05
C GLU A 267 4.93 -29.11 -4.18
N GLY A 268 3.96 -28.43 -4.78
CA GLY A 268 3.12 -28.96 -5.83
C GLY A 268 2.05 -27.98 -6.32
N LYS A 269 0.98 -28.52 -6.91
CA LYS A 269 -0.20 -27.77 -7.36
C LYS A 269 -1.41 -28.16 -6.54
N LEU A 270 -2.16 -27.20 -6.01
CA LEU A 270 -3.39 -27.47 -5.26
C LEU A 270 -4.35 -28.36 -6.08
N PRO A 271 -4.90 -29.43 -5.47
CA PRO A 271 -6.03 -30.15 -6.05
C PRO A 271 -7.27 -29.25 -6.15
N PHE A 272 -8.19 -29.63 -7.03
CA PHE A 272 -9.45 -28.95 -7.25
C PHE A 272 -10.64 -29.85 -6.93
N GLY A 273 -11.80 -29.24 -6.72
CA GLY A 273 -13.13 -29.85 -6.78
C GLY A 273 -14.07 -29.02 -7.64
N LYS A 274 -15.33 -29.42 -7.75
CA LYS A 274 -16.34 -28.75 -8.56
C LYS A 274 -17.67 -28.56 -7.84
N ILE A 275 -18.09 -27.30 -7.66
CA ILE A 275 -19.44 -26.97 -7.17
C ILE A 275 -20.26 -26.43 -8.34
N GLY A 276 -21.30 -27.17 -8.75
CA GLY A 276 -22.11 -26.85 -9.93
C GLY A 276 -21.26 -26.69 -11.19
N GLY A 277 -21.20 -25.48 -11.76
CA GLY A 277 -20.33 -25.18 -12.91
C GLY A 277 -18.86 -24.96 -12.55
N HIS A 278 -18.56 -24.53 -11.32
CA HIS A 278 -17.30 -23.89 -10.94
C HIS A 278 -16.24 -24.90 -10.49
N GLN A 279 -15.05 -24.83 -11.08
CA GLN A 279 -13.87 -25.54 -10.59
C GLN A 279 -13.19 -24.69 -9.51
N ILE A 280 -13.05 -25.22 -8.30
CA ILE A 280 -12.61 -24.49 -7.10
C ILE A 280 -11.40 -25.21 -6.50
N SER A 281 -10.36 -24.49 -6.08
CA SER A 281 -9.20 -25.04 -5.37
C SER A 281 -9.61 -25.58 -4.00
N ARG A 282 -9.09 -26.75 -3.56
CA ARG A 282 -9.47 -27.36 -2.26
C ARG A 282 -9.19 -26.45 -1.06
N LEU A 283 -8.24 -25.52 -1.21
CA LEU A 283 -8.05 -24.35 -0.35
C LEU A 283 -8.69 -23.12 -1.00
N VAL A 284 -9.57 -22.43 -0.26
CA VAL A 284 -10.26 -21.18 -0.64
C VAL A 284 -9.82 -20.06 0.31
N MET A 285 -9.56 -18.87 -0.21
CA MET A 285 -9.16 -17.73 0.62
C MET A 285 -10.37 -17.15 1.38
N GLY A 286 -10.19 -16.88 2.68
CA GLY A 286 -11.21 -16.28 3.55
C GLY A 286 -11.07 -14.76 3.69
N GLY A 287 -12.09 -14.02 3.27
CA GLY A 287 -12.08 -12.57 3.14
C GLY A 287 -12.22 -11.74 4.43
N ASN A 288 -12.50 -12.36 5.58
CA ASN A 288 -12.67 -11.65 6.86
C ASN A 288 -11.48 -10.73 7.19
N LEU A 289 -10.26 -11.17 6.90
CA LEU A 289 -9.04 -10.39 7.14
C LEU A 289 -9.02 -9.10 6.30
N ILE A 290 -9.30 -9.21 5.00
CA ILE A 290 -9.22 -8.09 4.05
C ILE A 290 -10.40 -7.10 4.21
N GLY A 291 -11.52 -7.55 4.79
CA GLY A 291 -12.63 -6.70 5.21
C GLY A 291 -12.49 -6.09 6.61
N GLY A 292 -11.42 -6.39 7.35
CA GLY A 292 -11.16 -5.84 8.68
C GLY A 292 -12.05 -6.40 9.80
N TRP A 293 -12.57 -7.63 9.62
CA TRP A 293 -13.32 -8.40 10.62
C TRP A 293 -12.40 -9.41 11.31
N ALA A 294 -11.70 -8.98 12.36
CA ALA A 294 -10.89 -9.85 13.19
C ALA A 294 -11.72 -10.52 14.28
N HIS A 295 -11.77 -11.86 14.29
CA HIS A 295 -12.10 -12.63 15.48
C HIS A 295 -10.80 -12.81 16.27
N SER A 296 -10.75 -12.31 17.51
CA SER A 296 -9.49 -12.23 18.28
C SER A 296 -9.62 -12.46 19.78
N ARG A 297 -10.75 -13.04 20.23
CA ARG A 297 -11.12 -13.19 21.64
C ARG A 297 -11.07 -11.84 22.39
N ASP A 298 -10.15 -11.74 23.34
CA ASP A 298 -9.82 -10.64 24.24
C ASP A 298 -8.71 -9.72 23.69
N LEU A 299 -8.07 -10.06 22.56
CA LEU A 299 -6.96 -9.31 21.99
C LEU A 299 -7.47 -8.06 21.25
N LEU A 300 -7.76 -7.00 22.02
CA LEU A 300 -8.41 -5.75 21.57
C LEU A 300 -7.66 -5.01 20.44
N TYR A 301 -6.35 -5.19 20.32
CA TYR A 301 -5.53 -4.50 19.32
C TYR A 301 -5.61 -5.14 17.92
N VAL A 302 -6.02 -6.40 17.81
CA VAL A 302 -5.94 -7.20 16.58
C VAL A 302 -6.84 -6.67 15.45
N PRO A 303 -8.09 -6.22 15.69
CA PRO A 303 -8.89 -5.56 14.65
C PRO A 303 -8.23 -4.32 14.05
N SER A 304 -7.55 -3.53 14.88
CA SER A 304 -6.81 -2.34 14.42
C SER A 304 -5.55 -2.72 13.65
N LEU A 305 -4.80 -3.73 14.13
CA LEU A 305 -3.63 -4.27 13.44
C LEU A 305 -3.99 -4.81 12.04
N PHE A 306 -5.09 -5.58 11.92
CA PHE A 306 -5.52 -6.13 10.64
C PHE A 306 -5.90 -5.04 9.63
N ARG A 307 -6.54 -3.95 10.08
CA ARG A 307 -6.89 -2.80 9.23
C ARG A 307 -5.68 -1.96 8.83
N ALA A 308 -4.70 -1.81 9.71
CA ALA A 308 -3.43 -1.15 9.40
C ALA A 308 -2.59 -1.98 8.41
N TYR A 309 -2.65 -3.32 8.51
CA TYR A 309 -1.93 -4.23 7.62
C TYR A 309 -2.56 -4.31 6.23
N ASN A 310 -3.88 -4.56 6.16
CA ASN A 310 -4.61 -4.79 4.93
C ASN A 310 -5.01 -3.48 4.24
N THR A 311 -4.00 -2.69 3.86
CA THR A 311 -4.15 -1.61 2.87
C THR A 311 -4.57 -2.19 1.51
N GLU A 312 -5.21 -1.39 0.64
CA GLU A 312 -5.64 -1.85 -0.69
C GLU A 312 -4.50 -2.51 -1.49
N LYS A 313 -3.30 -1.88 -1.50
CA LYS A 313 -2.12 -2.47 -2.16
C LYS A 313 -1.76 -3.82 -1.54
N LYS A 314 -1.70 -3.92 -0.21
CA LYS A 314 -1.33 -5.16 0.47
C LYS A 314 -2.35 -6.28 0.24
N ILE A 315 -3.64 -5.94 0.17
CA ILE A 315 -4.71 -6.89 -0.23
C ILE A 315 -4.45 -7.37 -1.66
N PHE A 316 -4.19 -6.47 -2.61
CA PHE A 316 -3.91 -6.84 -4.00
C PHE A 316 -2.64 -7.70 -4.14
N ASP A 317 -1.56 -7.35 -3.43
CA ASP A 317 -0.33 -8.15 -3.37
C ASP A 317 -0.61 -9.58 -2.84
N THR A 318 -1.47 -9.69 -1.82
CA THR A 318 -1.91 -10.98 -1.25
C THR A 318 -2.76 -11.79 -2.23
N LEU A 319 -3.71 -11.17 -2.92
CA LEU A 319 -4.56 -11.85 -3.91
C LEU A 319 -3.72 -12.40 -5.09
N ILE A 320 -2.78 -11.61 -5.59
CA ILE A 320 -1.83 -12.01 -6.64
C ILE A 320 -0.98 -13.21 -6.18
N LEU A 321 -0.57 -13.23 -4.91
CA LEU A 321 0.19 -14.33 -4.33
C LEU A 321 -0.66 -15.61 -4.22
N CYS A 322 -1.91 -15.51 -3.76
CA CYS A 322 -2.86 -16.61 -3.72
C CYS A 322 -3.10 -17.23 -5.11
N GLU A 323 -3.35 -16.41 -6.14
CA GLU A 323 -3.51 -16.90 -7.52
C GLU A 323 -2.24 -17.59 -8.03
N LYS A 324 -1.06 -17.03 -7.77
CA LYS A 324 0.24 -17.65 -8.13
C LYS A 324 0.50 -18.96 -7.38
N ALA A 325 -0.04 -19.12 -6.17
CA ALA A 325 0.03 -20.37 -5.39
C ALA A 325 -1.08 -21.38 -5.76
N GLY A 326 -1.95 -21.06 -6.72
CA GLY A 326 -3.00 -21.94 -7.22
C GLY A 326 -4.35 -21.86 -6.49
N ILE A 327 -4.51 -20.92 -5.56
CA ILE A 327 -5.82 -20.61 -4.95
C ILE A 327 -6.61 -19.79 -5.99
N ASN A 328 -7.70 -20.34 -6.52
CA ASN A 328 -8.47 -19.71 -7.60
C ASN A 328 -9.80 -19.09 -7.16
N THR A 329 -10.10 -19.12 -5.86
CA THR A 329 -11.39 -18.70 -5.30
C THR A 329 -11.20 -17.99 -3.95
N ILE A 330 -11.95 -16.91 -3.73
CA ILE A 330 -12.06 -16.19 -2.46
C ILE A 330 -13.52 -16.11 -2.01
N ASN A 331 -13.76 -16.22 -0.70
CA ASN A 331 -15.06 -16.02 -0.08
C ASN A 331 -15.06 -14.72 0.74
N ILE A 332 -15.95 -13.77 0.44
CA ILE A 332 -15.95 -12.41 1.00
C ILE A 332 -17.30 -12.03 1.60
N GLY A 333 -17.30 -11.06 2.53
CA GLY A 333 -18.53 -10.36 2.93
C GLY A 333 -18.94 -9.32 1.88
N TYR A 334 -20.25 -9.12 1.69
CA TYR A 334 -20.81 -8.18 0.71
C TYR A 334 -20.10 -6.80 0.59
N PRO A 335 -19.71 -6.10 1.68
CA PRO A 335 -19.02 -4.81 1.57
C PRO A 335 -17.69 -4.84 0.81
N SER A 336 -17.03 -6.01 0.69
CA SER A 336 -15.78 -6.16 -0.05
C SER A 336 -15.96 -6.32 -1.56
N ASN A 337 -17.20 -6.47 -2.07
CA ASN A 337 -17.47 -6.69 -3.50
C ASN A 337 -16.82 -5.62 -4.40
N GLY A 338 -16.95 -4.34 -4.05
CA GLY A 338 -16.36 -3.24 -4.83
C GLY A 338 -14.83 -3.27 -4.89
N LEU A 339 -14.16 -3.81 -3.85
CA LEU A 339 -12.72 -3.98 -3.82
C LEU A 339 -12.28 -5.11 -4.77
N LEU A 340 -13.00 -6.23 -4.79
CA LEU A 340 -12.71 -7.35 -5.69
C LEU A 340 -13.06 -7.04 -7.15
N ALA A 341 -14.13 -6.29 -7.40
CA ALA A 341 -14.45 -5.74 -8.73
C ALA A 341 -13.33 -4.82 -9.25
N LYS A 342 -12.81 -3.94 -8.38
CA LYS A 342 -11.65 -3.08 -8.68
C LYS A 342 -10.38 -3.90 -8.92
N TYR A 343 -10.15 -4.96 -8.14
CA TYR A 343 -9.03 -5.90 -8.33
C TYR A 343 -9.09 -6.57 -9.71
N LYS A 344 -10.16 -7.34 -10.00
CA LYS A 344 -10.36 -8.05 -11.28
C LYS A 344 -10.22 -7.08 -12.47
N LYS A 345 -10.74 -5.86 -12.36
CA LYS A 345 -10.62 -4.81 -13.40
C LYS A 345 -9.21 -4.25 -13.61
N ILE A 346 -8.39 -4.14 -12.56
CA ILE A 346 -7.03 -3.58 -12.66
C ILE A 346 -6.00 -4.64 -13.06
N THR A 347 -6.13 -5.87 -12.58
CA THR A 347 -5.15 -6.95 -12.83
C THR A 347 -5.51 -7.85 -14.02
N GLY A 348 -6.77 -7.84 -14.47
CA GLY A 348 -7.28 -8.86 -15.39
C GLY A 348 -7.46 -10.24 -14.75
N SER A 349 -7.48 -10.30 -13.42
CA SER A 349 -7.61 -11.54 -12.65
C SER A 349 -8.91 -12.30 -12.96
N THR A 350 -8.79 -13.63 -12.96
CA THR A 350 -9.90 -14.59 -13.12
C THR A 350 -10.32 -15.23 -11.79
N LEU A 351 -9.88 -14.67 -10.66
CA LEU A 351 -10.23 -15.11 -9.31
C LEU A 351 -11.74 -15.15 -9.13
N GLN A 352 -12.27 -16.30 -8.74
CA GLN A 352 -13.70 -16.49 -8.47
C GLN A 352 -14.05 -15.91 -7.09
N VAL A 353 -15.14 -15.17 -7.03
CA VAL A 353 -15.63 -14.46 -5.85
C VAL A 353 -16.93 -15.10 -5.39
N ILE A 354 -16.90 -15.77 -4.24
CA ILE A 354 -18.09 -16.15 -3.48
C ILE A 354 -18.47 -14.95 -2.60
N SER A 355 -19.61 -14.32 -2.86
CA SER A 355 -20.11 -13.19 -2.05
C SER A 355 -21.11 -13.68 -1.01
N GLN A 356 -20.79 -13.51 0.28
CA GLN A 356 -21.74 -13.67 1.38
C GLN A 356 -22.70 -12.48 1.40
N VAL A 357 -23.98 -12.77 1.23
CA VAL A 357 -25.09 -11.81 1.16
C VAL A 357 -26.06 -11.99 2.34
N ALA A 358 -26.67 -10.89 2.76
CA ALA A 358 -27.56 -10.80 3.90
C ALA A 358 -28.86 -10.03 3.55
N PRO A 359 -29.98 -10.34 4.24
CA PRO A 359 -31.20 -9.55 4.17
C PRO A 359 -31.10 -8.28 5.04
N ASP A 360 -31.84 -7.25 4.66
CA ASP A 360 -32.12 -6.07 5.49
C ASP A 360 -33.50 -6.25 6.15
N MET A 361 -33.50 -6.85 7.34
CA MET A 361 -34.74 -7.18 8.06
C MET A 361 -35.50 -5.95 8.58
N ASP A 362 -34.82 -4.81 8.74
CA ASP A 362 -35.44 -3.55 9.19
C ASP A 362 -36.22 -2.87 8.07
N LYS A 363 -35.75 -2.98 6.82
CA LYS A 363 -36.46 -2.47 5.62
C LYS A 363 -37.37 -3.52 4.96
N GLY A 364 -37.22 -4.80 5.32
CA GLY A 364 -37.88 -5.90 4.64
C GLY A 364 -37.31 -6.23 3.24
N ASP A 365 -36.08 -5.80 2.95
CA ASP A 365 -35.41 -6.07 1.67
C ASP A 365 -34.47 -7.28 1.82
N TYR A 366 -34.90 -8.44 1.34
CA TYR A 366 -34.10 -9.67 1.40
C TYR A 366 -33.14 -9.81 0.21
N PHE A 367 -33.20 -8.93 -0.79
CA PHE A 367 -32.62 -9.16 -2.11
C PHE A 367 -31.65 -8.06 -2.59
N GLY A 368 -31.60 -6.89 -1.94
CA GLY A 368 -30.70 -5.80 -2.30
C GLY A 368 -29.22 -6.21 -2.37
N GLN A 369 -28.74 -6.98 -1.40
CA GLN A 369 -27.35 -7.49 -1.42
C GLN A 369 -27.14 -8.59 -2.48
N ILE A 370 -28.16 -9.38 -2.81
CA ILE A 370 -28.08 -10.37 -3.90
C ILE A 370 -27.89 -9.63 -5.23
N ASN A 371 -28.74 -8.64 -5.51
CA ASN A 371 -28.65 -7.85 -6.73
C ASN A 371 -27.31 -7.09 -6.82
N GLY A 372 -26.91 -6.38 -5.76
CA GLY A 372 -25.66 -5.62 -5.73
C GLY A 372 -24.38 -6.47 -5.81
N ALA A 373 -24.43 -7.75 -5.42
CA ALA A 373 -23.31 -8.68 -5.60
C ALA A 373 -23.20 -9.17 -7.07
N ILE A 374 -24.34 -9.36 -7.75
CA ILE A 374 -24.40 -9.64 -9.19
C ILE A 374 -23.85 -8.45 -9.99
N ASP A 375 -24.32 -7.24 -9.68
CA ASP A 375 -23.89 -5.99 -10.32
C ASP A 375 -22.37 -5.73 -10.14
N ALA A 376 -21.78 -6.20 -9.04
CA ALA A 376 -20.35 -6.13 -8.76
C ALA A 376 -19.51 -7.23 -9.44
N GLY A 377 -20.13 -8.21 -10.12
CA GLY A 377 -19.43 -9.29 -10.79
C GLY A 377 -18.89 -10.38 -9.86
N ALA A 378 -19.63 -10.69 -8.79
CA ALA A 378 -19.44 -11.94 -8.04
C ALA A 378 -19.76 -13.16 -8.94
N ASP A 379 -19.12 -14.29 -8.65
CA ASP A 379 -19.21 -15.52 -9.45
C ASP A 379 -20.15 -16.56 -8.79
N ILE A 380 -20.25 -16.56 -7.45
CA ILE A 380 -21.14 -17.41 -6.64
C ILE A 380 -21.75 -16.56 -5.53
N LEU A 381 -23.00 -16.83 -5.13
CA LEU A 381 -23.65 -16.15 -4.01
C LEU A 381 -23.95 -17.12 -2.86
N GLN A 382 -23.84 -16.63 -1.63
CA GLN A 382 -24.02 -17.44 -0.44
C GLN A 382 -24.78 -16.67 0.64
N VAL A 383 -25.81 -17.26 1.24
CA VAL A 383 -26.45 -16.68 2.43
C VAL A 383 -25.43 -16.70 3.58
N GLN A 384 -25.21 -15.55 4.23
CA GLN A 384 -24.23 -15.39 5.30
C GLN A 384 -24.54 -16.25 6.53
N GLY A 385 -23.49 -16.81 7.15
CA GLY A 385 -23.59 -17.69 8.31
C GLY A 385 -24.42 -17.13 9.47
N ASN A 386 -24.02 -15.96 9.99
CA ASN A 386 -24.72 -15.26 11.07
C ASN A 386 -26.22 -15.12 10.80
N TRP A 387 -26.59 -14.78 9.55
CA TRP A 387 -27.98 -14.60 9.16
C TRP A 387 -28.75 -15.91 9.06
N CYS A 388 -28.13 -17.01 8.62
CA CYS A 388 -28.74 -18.34 8.73
C CYS A 388 -29.00 -18.70 10.21
N ASP A 389 -28.01 -18.50 11.08
CA ASP A 389 -28.11 -18.81 12.50
C ASP A 389 -29.21 -17.97 13.19
N TRP A 390 -29.25 -16.66 12.94
CA TRP A 390 -30.29 -15.76 13.49
C TRP A 390 -31.68 -16.06 12.93
N LEU A 391 -31.83 -16.27 11.62
CA LEU A 391 -33.13 -16.53 11.00
C LEU A 391 -33.70 -17.88 11.43
N VAL A 392 -32.88 -18.92 11.61
CA VAL A 392 -33.35 -20.19 12.18
C VAL A 392 -33.75 -20.02 13.65
N ARG A 393 -32.88 -19.41 14.48
CA ARG A 393 -33.15 -19.16 15.91
C ARG A 393 -34.44 -18.38 16.13
N ASP A 394 -34.69 -17.36 15.32
CA ASP A 394 -35.85 -16.47 15.43
C ASP A 394 -37.09 -16.99 14.68
N GLY A 395 -37.05 -18.21 14.14
CA GLY A 395 -38.16 -18.90 13.49
C GLY A 395 -38.43 -18.51 12.03
N LYS A 396 -37.64 -17.61 11.45
CA LYS A 396 -37.81 -16.94 10.14
C LYS A 396 -37.07 -17.62 8.98
N SER A 397 -37.01 -18.95 8.99
CA SER A 397 -36.25 -19.74 8.00
C SER A 397 -36.74 -19.58 6.56
N GLU A 398 -37.99 -19.17 6.36
CA GLU A 398 -38.58 -18.88 5.05
C GLU A 398 -37.87 -17.73 4.31
N VAL A 399 -37.23 -16.81 5.03
CA VAL A 399 -36.36 -15.77 4.44
C VAL A 399 -35.14 -16.41 3.77
N ILE A 400 -34.56 -17.45 4.38
CA ILE A 400 -33.44 -18.21 3.80
C ILE A 400 -33.87 -18.90 2.51
N ALA A 401 -35.06 -19.53 2.51
CA ALA A 401 -35.62 -20.18 1.33
C ALA A 401 -35.82 -19.18 0.18
N ALA A 402 -36.44 -18.02 0.47
CA ALA A 402 -36.64 -16.96 -0.52
C ALA A 402 -35.32 -16.38 -1.06
N MET A 403 -34.28 -16.25 -0.24
CA MET A 403 -32.95 -15.82 -0.70
C MET A 403 -32.29 -16.87 -1.61
N LEU A 404 -32.32 -18.16 -1.25
CA LEU A 404 -31.76 -19.24 -2.07
C LEU A 404 -32.51 -19.38 -3.41
N GLU A 405 -33.83 -19.26 -3.41
CA GLU A 405 -34.65 -19.22 -4.63
C GLU A 405 -34.33 -17.98 -5.47
N ARG A 406 -34.21 -16.79 -4.87
CA ARG A 406 -33.83 -15.56 -5.58
C ARG A 406 -32.48 -15.70 -6.27
N ILE A 407 -31.47 -16.26 -5.60
CA ILE A 407 -30.14 -16.51 -6.20
C ILE A 407 -30.27 -17.42 -7.44
N ARG A 408 -30.91 -18.58 -7.29
CA ARG A 408 -31.12 -19.54 -8.39
C ARG A 408 -31.94 -18.94 -9.54
N SER A 409 -32.92 -18.07 -9.24
CA SER A 409 -33.73 -17.37 -10.23
C SER A 409 -32.93 -16.44 -11.16
N GLN A 410 -31.71 -16.05 -10.77
CA GLN A 410 -30.79 -15.25 -11.59
C GLN A 410 -29.74 -16.10 -12.31
N GLY A 411 -29.85 -17.44 -12.27
CA GLY A 411 -28.89 -18.37 -12.84
C GLY A 411 -27.63 -18.58 -12.00
N TYR A 412 -27.58 -18.03 -10.78
CA TYR A 412 -26.45 -18.14 -9.87
C TYR A 412 -26.54 -19.37 -8.96
N LEU A 413 -25.37 -19.86 -8.56
CA LEU A 413 -25.22 -20.94 -7.60
C LEU A 413 -25.42 -20.41 -6.17
N ALA A 414 -26.28 -21.07 -5.41
CA ALA A 414 -26.79 -20.62 -4.11
C ALA A 414 -26.24 -21.45 -2.94
N GLY A 415 -25.22 -20.94 -2.25
CA GLY A 415 -24.70 -21.54 -1.02
C GLY A 415 -25.44 -21.11 0.24
N LEU A 416 -25.39 -21.92 1.30
CA LEU A 416 -25.85 -21.56 2.64
C LEU A 416 -24.71 -21.70 3.65
N GLY A 417 -24.33 -20.60 4.29
CA GLY A 417 -23.42 -20.61 5.44
C GLY A 417 -24.16 -20.83 6.76
N ALA A 418 -23.48 -21.37 7.77
CA ALA A 418 -23.92 -21.35 9.19
C ALA A 418 -22.74 -21.46 10.15
N HIS A 419 -22.87 -20.93 11.37
CA HIS A 419 -21.92 -21.18 12.44
C HIS A 419 -22.32 -22.33 13.36
N THR A 420 -23.60 -22.60 13.60
CA THR A 420 -24.03 -23.86 14.22
C THR A 420 -24.65 -24.82 13.21
N VAL A 421 -24.34 -26.11 13.38
CA VAL A 421 -24.94 -27.20 12.59
C VAL A 421 -26.45 -27.30 12.78
N ASP A 422 -26.97 -26.85 13.92
CA ASP A 422 -28.43 -26.79 14.19
C ASP A 422 -29.19 -26.01 13.11
N SER A 423 -28.59 -24.92 12.61
CA SER A 423 -29.14 -24.08 11.55
C SER A 423 -29.31 -24.86 10.24
N LEU A 424 -28.32 -25.67 9.88
CA LEU A 424 -28.33 -26.47 8.65
C LEU A 424 -29.26 -27.67 8.75
N ILE A 425 -29.31 -28.32 9.92
CA ILE A 425 -30.26 -29.41 10.22
C ILE A 425 -31.70 -28.89 10.11
N ALA A 426 -32.04 -27.79 10.80
CA ALA A 426 -33.38 -27.22 10.77
C ALA A 426 -33.79 -26.65 9.39
N CYS A 427 -32.82 -26.27 8.54
CA CYS A 427 -33.09 -25.94 7.14
C CYS A 427 -33.37 -27.22 6.32
N GLU A 428 -32.54 -28.26 6.45
CA GLU A 428 -32.69 -29.52 5.73
C GLU A 428 -34.01 -30.25 6.07
N GLU A 429 -34.40 -30.26 7.35
CA GLU A 429 -35.69 -30.80 7.84
C GLU A 429 -36.91 -30.07 7.25
N LYS A 430 -36.75 -28.80 6.86
CA LYS A 430 -37.77 -28.00 6.17
C LYS A 430 -37.64 -28.05 4.63
N GLY A 431 -36.73 -28.85 4.08
CA GLY A 431 -36.46 -28.94 2.64
C GLY A 431 -35.71 -27.73 2.06
N ILE A 432 -35.16 -26.85 2.90
CA ILE A 432 -34.42 -25.64 2.51
C ILE A 432 -32.98 -26.04 2.16
N LEU A 433 -32.81 -26.61 0.96
CA LEU A 433 -31.53 -27.12 0.48
C LEU A 433 -30.79 -26.10 -0.38
N PRO A 434 -29.51 -25.78 -0.08
CA PRO A 434 -28.63 -25.01 -0.95
C PRO A 434 -28.01 -25.89 -2.05
N ASP A 435 -27.15 -25.31 -2.89
CA ASP A 435 -26.32 -26.05 -3.85
C ASP A 435 -25.02 -26.55 -3.19
N TYR A 436 -24.59 -25.92 -2.09
CA TYR A 436 -23.54 -26.37 -1.18
C TYR A 436 -23.69 -25.73 0.22
N TYR A 437 -23.13 -26.37 1.24
CA TYR A 437 -23.04 -25.81 2.60
C TYR A 437 -21.67 -25.18 2.85
N MET A 438 -21.62 -24.06 3.58
CA MET A 438 -20.41 -23.53 4.20
C MET A 438 -20.55 -23.62 5.72
N GLN A 439 -19.90 -24.60 6.33
CA GLN A 439 -20.13 -24.99 7.73
C GLN A 439 -18.85 -24.82 8.56
N THR A 440 -18.97 -24.35 9.80
CA THR A 440 -17.82 -24.32 10.72
C THR A 440 -17.33 -25.73 10.98
N MET A 441 -16.02 -25.98 10.84
CA MET A 441 -15.45 -27.33 10.98
C MET A 441 -14.11 -27.30 11.71
N HIS A 442 -14.15 -27.46 13.04
CA HIS A 442 -12.98 -27.67 13.89
C HIS A 442 -13.36 -28.51 15.13
N HIS A 443 -12.37 -29.20 15.70
CA HIS A 443 -12.46 -29.81 17.04
C HIS A 443 -12.49 -28.73 18.14
N ASP A 444 -12.84 -29.11 19.38
CA ASP A 444 -12.93 -28.23 20.55
C ASP A 444 -11.78 -28.44 21.55
N GLN A 445 -10.64 -28.97 21.12
CA GLN A 445 -9.51 -29.35 21.99
C GLN A 445 -8.45 -28.23 22.10
N TYR A 446 -8.86 -27.03 22.50
CA TYR A 446 -7.96 -25.89 22.73
C TYR A 446 -8.42 -25.07 23.94
N TRP A 447 -7.50 -24.35 24.60
CA TRP A 447 -7.74 -23.75 25.92
C TRP A 447 -8.97 -22.83 26.03
N SER A 448 -9.31 -22.12 24.94
CA SER A 448 -10.43 -21.16 24.87
C SER A 448 -11.75 -21.79 24.41
N ALA A 449 -11.80 -23.11 24.18
CA ALA A 449 -13.03 -23.85 23.97
C ALA A 449 -13.70 -24.13 25.33
N HIS A 450 -14.52 -23.19 25.78
CA HIS A 450 -15.15 -23.23 27.11
C HIS A 450 -15.96 -24.52 27.39
N PRO A 451 -16.19 -24.89 28.66
CA PRO A 451 -16.69 -26.22 29.05
C PRO A 451 -18.01 -26.62 28.38
N ARG A 452 -18.13 -27.89 27.99
CA ARG A 452 -19.23 -28.41 27.14
C ARG A 452 -20.58 -28.32 27.83
N GLU A 453 -20.60 -28.43 29.15
CA GLU A 453 -21.75 -28.29 30.04
C GLU A 453 -22.22 -26.84 30.24
N LYS A 454 -21.46 -25.85 29.75
CA LYS A 454 -21.80 -24.41 29.80
C LYS A 454 -22.16 -23.80 28.43
N ARG A 455 -21.96 -24.54 27.33
CA ARG A 455 -22.31 -24.14 25.96
C ARG A 455 -23.82 -24.11 25.76
N VAL A 456 -24.36 -23.05 25.17
CA VAL A 456 -25.79 -22.99 24.79
C VAL A 456 -25.97 -22.97 23.25
N PRO A 457 -27.09 -23.50 22.70
CA PRO A 457 -27.36 -23.41 21.27
C PRO A 457 -27.31 -21.96 20.75
N PHE A 458 -26.79 -21.78 19.54
CA PHE A 458 -26.62 -20.47 18.87
C PHE A 458 -25.71 -19.45 19.60
N GLU A 459 -24.94 -19.83 20.63
CA GLU A 459 -24.01 -18.92 21.34
C GLU A 459 -22.83 -18.43 20.46
N VAL A 460 -22.56 -19.12 19.36
CA VAL A 460 -21.48 -18.88 18.36
C VAL A 460 -21.38 -17.47 17.78
N ASP A 461 -22.44 -16.68 17.92
CA ASP A 461 -22.54 -15.29 17.49
C ASP A 461 -23.36 -14.46 18.51
N GLY A 462 -23.27 -14.86 19.78
CA GLY A 462 -23.98 -14.27 20.90
C GLY A 462 -23.16 -13.26 21.70
N MET A 463 -23.59 -13.04 22.95
CA MET A 463 -22.88 -12.17 23.89
C MET A 463 -21.50 -12.75 24.22
N LYS A 464 -20.45 -11.93 24.13
CA LYS A 464 -19.11 -12.26 24.63
C LYS A 464 -19.06 -12.02 26.14
N TYR A 465 -18.47 -12.94 26.90
CA TYR A 465 -18.41 -12.86 28.36
C TYR A 465 -16.98 -12.66 28.88
N PRO A 466 -16.78 -12.00 30.05
CA PRO A 466 -15.49 -11.97 30.74
C PRO A 466 -15.20 -13.22 31.60
N ASP A 467 -16.20 -14.09 31.79
CA ASP A 467 -16.04 -15.38 32.47
C ASP A 467 -15.37 -16.38 31.52
N HIS A 468 -14.17 -16.84 31.89
CA HIS A 468 -13.35 -17.81 31.16
C HIS A 468 -14.16 -19.02 30.64
N ASP A 469 -15.15 -19.46 31.40
CA ASP A 469 -15.91 -20.66 31.10
C ASP A 469 -17.15 -20.41 30.21
N ARG A 470 -17.18 -19.29 29.48
CA ARG A 470 -18.25 -18.89 28.55
C ARG A 470 -17.70 -18.51 27.16
N PHE A 471 -18.55 -18.02 26.27
CA PHE A 471 -18.16 -17.73 24.88
C PHE A 471 -17.24 -16.51 24.70
N HIS A 472 -16.16 -16.72 23.93
CA HIS A 472 -15.07 -15.76 23.67
C HIS A 472 -14.79 -15.53 22.18
N ASP A 473 -15.77 -15.62 21.26
CA ASP A 473 -15.55 -15.29 19.83
C ASP A 473 -14.50 -16.14 19.09
N ASN A 474 -14.25 -17.37 19.55
CA ASN A 474 -13.45 -18.34 18.81
C ASN A 474 -13.88 -19.81 18.91
N CYS A 475 -15.01 -20.11 19.57
CA CYS A 475 -15.59 -21.46 19.66
C CYS A 475 -16.82 -21.57 18.75
N PHE A 476 -16.58 -21.78 17.46
CA PHE A 476 -17.65 -21.80 16.46
C PHE A 476 -18.29 -23.18 16.30
N CYS A 477 -17.54 -24.27 16.51
CA CYS A 477 -18.08 -25.63 16.62
C CYS A 477 -18.37 -25.96 18.09
N LEU A 478 -19.55 -25.59 18.61
CA LEU A 478 -19.93 -25.90 20.00
C LEU A 478 -20.05 -27.41 20.27
N PHE A 479 -20.42 -28.19 19.25
CA PHE A 479 -20.61 -29.64 19.31
C PHE A 479 -20.00 -30.30 18.05
N PRO A 480 -18.66 -30.37 17.95
CA PRO A 480 -17.99 -30.79 16.72
C PRO A 480 -18.49 -32.13 16.18
N GLU A 481 -18.74 -33.11 17.05
CA GLU A 481 -19.27 -34.42 16.71
C GLU A 481 -20.63 -34.38 15.98
N ARG A 482 -21.52 -33.43 16.31
CA ARG A 482 -22.80 -33.22 15.60
C ARG A 482 -22.58 -32.60 14.22
N THR A 483 -21.58 -31.72 14.08
CA THR A 483 -21.12 -31.23 12.77
C THR A 483 -20.58 -32.38 11.92
N VAL A 484 -19.73 -33.25 12.49
CA VAL A 484 -19.19 -34.43 11.80
C VAL A 484 -20.32 -35.36 11.34
N GLU A 485 -21.32 -35.61 12.18
CA GLU A 485 -22.48 -36.42 11.82
C GLU A 485 -23.26 -35.83 10.64
N PHE A 486 -23.63 -34.54 10.71
CA PHE A 486 -24.33 -33.84 9.63
C PHE A 486 -23.53 -33.86 8.31
N VAL A 487 -22.24 -33.50 8.37
CA VAL A 487 -21.37 -33.48 7.19
C VAL A 487 -21.24 -34.88 6.59
N ASN A 488 -21.11 -35.93 7.40
CA ASN A 488 -20.99 -37.30 6.88
C ASN A 488 -22.29 -37.85 6.28
N ARG A 489 -23.48 -37.41 6.74
CA ARG A 489 -24.77 -37.86 6.19
C ARG A 489 -25.25 -37.07 4.97
N THR A 490 -24.86 -35.79 4.82
CA THR A 490 -25.35 -34.97 3.70
C THR A 490 -24.67 -35.29 2.36
N THR A 491 -25.43 -35.15 1.27
CA THR A 491 -24.99 -35.43 -0.11
C THR A 491 -24.68 -34.18 -0.94
N LEU A 492 -24.70 -33.00 -0.32
CA LEU A 492 -24.32 -31.72 -0.95
C LEU A 492 -22.86 -31.38 -0.63
N PRO A 493 -22.11 -30.69 -1.51
CA PRO A 493 -20.74 -30.26 -1.22
C PRO A 493 -20.64 -29.45 0.09
N VAL A 494 -19.58 -29.65 0.86
CA VAL A 494 -19.33 -28.94 2.12
C VAL A 494 -18.01 -28.18 2.07
N MET A 495 -18.07 -26.87 2.30
CA MET A 495 -16.90 -26.00 2.51
C MET A 495 -16.72 -25.76 4.01
N GLY A 496 -15.70 -26.37 4.62
CA GLY A 496 -15.34 -26.15 6.01
C GLY A 496 -14.75 -24.76 6.21
N PHE A 497 -15.22 -23.98 7.19
CA PHE A 497 -14.62 -22.68 7.53
C PHE A 497 -14.43 -22.53 9.04
N LYS A 498 -13.78 -21.42 9.45
CA LYS A 498 -13.26 -21.21 10.82
C LYS A 498 -12.36 -22.37 11.32
N VAL A 499 -11.77 -23.16 10.41
CA VAL A 499 -11.07 -24.43 10.73
C VAL A 499 -9.89 -24.31 11.71
N LEU A 500 -9.38 -23.08 11.90
CA LEU A 500 -8.29 -22.75 12.83
C LEU A 500 -8.76 -22.17 14.18
N ALA A 501 -10.08 -22.13 14.44
CA ALA A 501 -10.67 -21.55 15.65
C ALA A 501 -10.10 -20.15 16.02
N ALA A 502 -10.03 -19.26 15.03
CA ALA A 502 -9.40 -17.93 15.09
C ALA A 502 -7.94 -17.95 15.58
N GLY A 503 -7.14 -18.92 15.15
CA GLY A 503 -5.74 -19.09 15.54
C GLY A 503 -5.57 -19.77 16.90
N ALA A 504 -6.54 -20.55 17.35
CA ALA A 504 -6.41 -21.44 18.51
C ALA A 504 -5.97 -22.87 18.13
N ILE A 505 -6.07 -23.22 16.83
CA ILE A 505 -5.65 -24.50 16.25
C ILE A 505 -4.63 -24.21 15.14
N ALA A 506 -3.59 -25.04 15.02
CA ALA A 506 -2.56 -24.91 13.99
C ALA A 506 -3.07 -25.40 12.61
N PRO A 507 -2.57 -24.86 11.48
CA PRO A 507 -3.01 -25.29 10.14
C PRO A 507 -2.93 -26.79 9.89
N GLU A 508 -1.87 -27.44 10.35
CA GLU A 508 -1.61 -28.88 10.17
C GLU A 508 -2.67 -29.78 10.84
N ASP A 509 -3.26 -29.29 11.95
CA ASP A 509 -4.28 -29.97 12.73
C ASP A 509 -5.68 -29.63 12.20
N GLY A 510 -5.99 -28.34 12.08
CA GLY A 510 -7.30 -27.86 11.65
C GLY A 510 -7.65 -28.23 10.20
N PHE A 511 -6.69 -28.20 9.27
CA PHE A 511 -6.93 -28.61 7.88
C PHE A 511 -7.13 -30.12 7.79
N ARG A 512 -6.29 -30.91 8.48
CA ARG A 512 -6.44 -32.37 8.58
C ARG A 512 -7.80 -32.73 9.12
N TRP A 513 -8.17 -32.20 10.29
CA TRP A 513 -9.43 -32.50 10.96
C TRP A 513 -10.62 -32.21 10.04
N ALA A 514 -10.64 -31.07 9.34
CA ALA A 514 -11.73 -30.72 8.43
C ALA A 514 -11.86 -31.70 7.25
N PHE A 515 -10.75 -32.04 6.57
CA PHE A 515 -10.79 -32.94 5.40
C PHE A 515 -11.09 -34.39 5.77
N GLU A 516 -10.54 -34.89 6.89
CA GLU A 516 -10.82 -36.24 7.42
C GLU A 516 -12.29 -36.40 7.80
N ASN A 517 -12.88 -35.37 8.42
CA ASN A 517 -14.28 -35.37 8.83
C ASN A 517 -15.28 -34.98 7.71
N GLY A 518 -14.83 -34.90 6.46
CA GLY A 518 -15.71 -34.88 5.29
C GLY A 518 -15.94 -33.53 4.61
N ALA A 519 -15.17 -32.48 4.95
CA ALA A 519 -15.16 -31.24 4.18
C ALA A 519 -14.64 -31.49 2.76
N ASP A 520 -15.35 -31.03 1.73
CA ASP A 520 -14.92 -31.11 0.34
C ASP A 520 -13.93 -29.98 -0.04
N PHE A 521 -13.97 -28.86 0.68
CA PHE A 521 -13.07 -27.71 0.59
C PHE A 521 -12.83 -27.12 1.98
N ILE A 522 -11.76 -26.36 2.17
CA ILE A 522 -11.60 -25.48 3.33
C ILE A 522 -11.46 -24.01 2.92
N CYS A 523 -12.08 -23.12 3.69
CA CYS A 523 -12.02 -21.68 3.54
C CYS A 523 -11.26 -21.05 4.72
N VAL A 524 -10.10 -20.46 4.43
CA VAL A 524 -9.09 -20.08 5.43
C VAL A 524 -8.70 -18.62 5.26
N GLY A 525 -8.86 -17.82 6.32
CA GLY A 525 -8.30 -16.48 6.39
C GLY A 525 -6.81 -16.54 6.69
N MET A 526 -5.98 -16.14 5.73
CA MET A 526 -4.52 -16.18 5.76
C MET A 526 -3.91 -14.84 5.37
N PHE A 527 -2.76 -14.48 5.96
CA PHE A 527 -1.91 -13.38 5.49
C PHE A 527 -0.95 -13.85 4.39
N ASP A 528 -0.39 -12.93 3.61
CA ASP A 528 0.52 -13.25 2.50
C ASP A 528 1.73 -14.10 2.92
N PHE A 529 2.30 -13.81 4.09
CA PHE A 529 3.42 -14.59 4.65
C PHE A 529 3.04 -16.02 5.08
N GLN A 530 1.76 -16.39 5.05
CA GLN A 530 1.27 -17.75 5.32
C GLN A 530 0.89 -18.52 4.04
N VAL A 531 0.61 -17.84 2.91
CA VAL A 531 -0.04 -18.45 1.73
C VAL A 531 0.67 -19.70 1.22
N VAL A 532 2.00 -19.67 1.08
CA VAL A 532 2.78 -20.83 0.59
C VAL A 532 2.83 -21.97 1.62
N ASP A 533 2.93 -21.63 2.90
CA ASP A 533 3.00 -22.63 3.97
C ASP A 533 1.62 -23.32 4.13
N ASP A 534 0.52 -22.56 4.17
CA ASP A 534 -0.86 -23.08 4.19
C ASP A 534 -1.15 -23.96 2.95
N VAL A 535 -0.67 -23.56 1.76
CA VAL A 535 -0.80 -24.36 0.53
C VAL A 535 -0.06 -25.69 0.65
N ASN A 536 1.20 -25.69 1.09
CA ASN A 536 1.98 -26.91 1.29
C ASN A 536 1.34 -27.83 2.35
N ILE A 537 0.79 -27.26 3.43
CA ILE A 537 0.08 -28.04 4.46
C ILE A 537 -1.19 -28.69 3.89
N VAL A 538 -1.93 -28.03 2.98
CA VAL A 538 -3.04 -28.67 2.25
C VAL A 538 -2.56 -29.76 1.29
N LEU A 539 -1.44 -29.57 0.57
CA LEU A 539 -0.85 -30.60 -0.29
C LEU A 539 -0.46 -31.84 0.52
N HIS A 540 0.28 -31.66 1.62
CA HIS A 540 0.69 -32.72 2.53
C HIS A 540 -0.52 -33.42 3.18
N THR A 541 -1.54 -32.66 3.58
CA THR A 541 -2.78 -33.19 4.19
C THR A 541 -3.56 -34.05 3.21
N LEU A 542 -3.79 -33.58 1.98
CA LEU A 542 -4.53 -34.33 0.97
C LEU A 542 -3.75 -35.53 0.42
N GLY A 543 -2.41 -35.43 0.36
CA GLY A 543 -1.53 -36.54 -0.02
C GLY A 543 -1.41 -37.64 1.04
N ASN A 544 -1.64 -37.33 2.32
CA ASN A 544 -1.59 -38.25 3.46
C ASN A 544 -2.95 -38.34 4.18
N LEU A 545 -4.05 -38.22 3.43
CA LEU A 545 -5.39 -38.30 3.96
C LEU A 545 -5.81 -39.78 4.12
N PRO A 546 -6.30 -40.23 5.28
CA PRO A 546 -6.87 -41.56 5.44
C PRO A 546 -8.15 -41.73 4.60
N GLU A 547 -8.64 -42.97 4.51
CA GLU A 547 -9.91 -43.26 3.85
C GLU A 547 -11.06 -42.48 4.52
N ARG A 548 -11.57 -41.46 3.84
CA ARG A 548 -12.66 -40.62 4.33
C ARG A 548 -13.94 -41.46 4.46
N LYS A 549 -14.56 -41.44 5.64
CA LYS A 549 -15.91 -42.00 5.90
C LYS A 549 -16.97 -41.49 4.91
N ARG A 550 -16.75 -40.30 4.34
CA ARG A 550 -17.57 -39.66 3.32
C ARG A 550 -16.81 -39.57 1.99
N ARG A 551 -17.43 -39.95 0.88
CA ARG A 551 -16.86 -39.69 -0.47
C ARG A 551 -16.78 -38.18 -0.75
N TRP A 552 -15.99 -37.77 -1.73
CA TRP A 552 -16.05 -36.39 -2.24
C TRP A 552 -17.38 -36.17 -2.98
N PHE A 553 -18.05 -35.06 -2.71
CA PHE A 553 -19.27 -34.64 -3.42
C PHE A 553 -19.04 -33.49 -4.41
N ALA A 554 -17.80 -32.98 -4.46
CA ALA A 554 -17.28 -32.01 -5.41
C ALA A 554 -15.86 -32.39 -5.82
#